data_AF-A0A8H5GDZ1-F1
#
_entry.id   AF-A0A8H5GDZ1-F1
#
_cell.length_a   1.000
_cell.length_b   1.000
_cell.length_c   1.000
_cell.angle_alpha   90.00
_cell.angle_beta   90.00
_cell.angle_gamma   90.00
#
_symmetry.space_group_name_H-M   'P 1'
#
loop_
_entity.id
_entity.type
_entity.pdbx_description
1 polymer ?
#
loop_
_entity_poly.entity_id
_entity_poly.type
_entity_poly.pdbx_seq_one_letter_code
_entity_poly.pdbx_strand_id
1 'polypeptide(L)'
;MSTNSASSWKALFSNVLHASHDPQEAGTKLASFLTSSTEDRTHLESVAIHLLNLAIETPAAIDTLLGVYTSMAESLPDDFEEGSWKGKNAARKALGIQLSECTQSLNPVLQPIFVDLLDDTCKDIPKDSNPNDVAEAVRQMARNRRTYIIATAVYGRARTVDAVMEDDPQYDMAIYRIENSLGLNSDSVYQVEANHVAAALYILSCGDSLAGHWEASKRKATIEKIIGALRERIVTEESFKLKVLFSNALVTLQSGGKGWTSEEMFSDKSSLWLF
;
A
#
# COMPACT_ATOMS: atom_id res chain seq x y z
N MET A 1 22.36 28.18 -26.60
CA MET A 1 22.27 28.18 -25.12
C MET A 1 20.82 27.94 -24.71
N SER A 2 20.63 27.23 -23.60
CA SER A 2 19.39 26.79 -22.92
C SER A 2 18.62 25.57 -23.46
N THR A 3 19.12 24.38 -23.09
CA THR A 3 18.26 23.25 -22.70
C THR A 3 18.84 22.70 -21.40
N ASN A 4 18.52 23.37 -20.29
CA ASN A 4 18.93 22.98 -18.95
C ASN A 4 17.67 22.81 -18.09
N SER A 5 17.74 21.86 -17.15
CA SER A 5 16.72 21.35 -16.21
C SER A 5 15.91 20.16 -16.76
N ALA A 6 15.83 19.00 -16.12
CA ALA A 6 15.59 18.75 -14.70
C ALA A 6 14.28 19.37 -14.16
N SER A 7 13.34 19.74 -15.04
CA SER A 7 12.06 20.39 -14.72
C SER A 7 10.83 19.52 -14.99
N SER A 8 10.93 18.20 -14.82
CA SER A 8 9.72 17.37 -14.73
C SER A 8 9.32 17.25 -13.26
N TRP A 9 8.03 17.32 -12.95
CA TRP A 9 7.51 17.14 -11.60
C TRP A 9 7.97 15.82 -10.95
N LYS A 10 8.30 14.81 -11.75
CA LYS A 10 8.91 13.54 -11.32
C LYS A 10 10.25 13.74 -10.60
N ALA A 11 11.06 14.70 -11.06
CA ALA A 11 12.33 15.02 -10.43
C ALA A 11 12.17 15.53 -8.98
N LEU A 12 11.00 16.08 -8.61
CA LEU A 12 10.74 16.53 -7.24
C LEU A 12 10.73 15.36 -6.27
N PHE A 13 10.17 14.20 -6.65
CA PHE A 13 10.21 12.99 -5.82
C PHE A 13 11.63 12.42 -5.72
N SER A 14 12.33 12.28 -6.86
CA SER A 14 13.71 11.78 -6.87
C SER A 14 14.66 12.68 -6.06
N ASN A 15 14.44 13.99 -6.08
CA ASN A 15 15.27 14.94 -5.32
C ASN A 15 15.07 14.81 -3.81
N VAL A 16 13.87 14.49 -3.32
CA VAL A 16 13.63 14.22 -1.88
C VAL A 16 14.25 12.88 -1.46
N LEU A 17 14.27 11.89 -2.35
CA LEU A 17 14.89 10.60 -2.08
C LEU A 17 16.43 10.65 -2.03
N HIS A 18 17.05 11.53 -2.82
CA HIS A 18 18.51 11.54 -3.01
C HIS A 18 19.23 12.77 -2.46
N ALA A 19 18.52 13.86 -2.22
CA ALA A 19 19.04 15.06 -1.60
C ALA A 19 18.14 15.39 -0.42
N SER A 20 18.70 15.88 0.69
CA SER A 20 17.99 16.19 1.94
C SER A 20 17.01 17.37 1.82
N HIS A 21 16.19 17.40 0.78
CA HIS A 21 15.12 18.36 0.59
C HIS A 21 13.95 18.00 1.48
N ASP A 22 13.32 19.04 2.00
CA ASP A 22 12.12 18.94 2.82
C ASP A 22 10.94 18.41 1.96
N PRO A 23 10.29 17.30 2.35
CA PRO A 23 9.07 16.82 1.71
C PRO A 23 8.00 17.90 1.54
N GLN A 24 7.91 18.86 2.47
CA GLN A 24 6.95 19.96 2.40
C GLN A 24 7.27 20.93 1.26
N GLU A 25 8.53 21.28 1.08
CA GLU A 25 8.97 22.16 -0.02
C GLU A 25 8.72 21.48 -1.38
N ALA A 26 9.01 20.19 -1.49
CA ALA A 26 8.77 19.41 -2.70
C ALA A 26 7.27 19.30 -3.02
N GLY A 27 6.42 19.05 -2.02
CA GLY A 27 4.97 19.00 -2.18
C GLY A 27 4.39 20.34 -2.67
N THR A 28 4.84 21.45 -2.08
CA THR A 28 4.41 22.80 -2.50
C THR A 28 4.80 23.11 -3.95
N LYS A 29 6.03 22.76 -4.34
CA LYS A 29 6.49 22.92 -5.74
C LYS A 29 5.70 22.05 -6.70
N LEU A 30 5.33 20.83 -6.28
CA LEU A 30 4.52 19.92 -7.06
C LEU A 30 3.11 20.49 -7.27
N ALA A 31 2.46 21.01 -6.23
CA ALA A 31 1.15 21.67 -6.36
C ALA A 31 1.20 22.90 -7.28
N SER A 32 2.27 23.69 -7.18
CA SER A 32 2.50 24.84 -8.08
C SER A 32 2.66 24.40 -9.54
N PHE A 33 3.37 23.29 -9.77
CA PHE A 33 3.49 22.70 -11.11
C PHE A 33 2.10 22.28 -11.65
N LEU A 34 1.34 21.52 -10.85
CA LEU A 34 0.01 21.01 -11.24
C LEU A 34 -0.99 22.11 -11.58
N THR A 35 -0.95 23.22 -10.85
CA THR A 35 -1.84 24.37 -11.05
C THR A 35 -1.41 25.24 -12.24
N SER A 36 -0.11 25.30 -12.54
CA SER A 36 0.41 26.05 -13.68
C SER A 36 0.32 25.33 -15.03
N SER A 37 0.13 24.00 -15.01
CA SER A 37 0.02 23.19 -16.23
C SER A 37 -1.32 23.42 -16.90
N THR A 38 -1.29 23.98 -18.11
CA THR A 38 -2.48 24.14 -18.97
C THR A 38 -2.82 22.87 -19.76
N GLU A 39 -1.92 21.90 -19.80
CA GLU A 39 -2.13 20.59 -20.43
C GLU A 39 -2.63 19.58 -19.40
N ASP A 40 -3.67 18.84 -19.79
CA ASP A 40 -4.32 17.67 -19.19
C ASP A 40 -4.42 17.52 -17.66
N ARG A 41 -5.66 17.34 -17.21
CA ARG A 41 -6.03 17.04 -15.81
C ARG A 41 -5.56 15.64 -15.34
N THR A 42 -4.95 14.81 -16.19
CA THR A 42 -4.40 13.46 -15.88
C THR A 42 -3.15 13.45 -14.97
N HIS A 43 -2.80 14.59 -14.39
CA HIS A 43 -1.58 14.73 -13.60
C HIS A 43 -1.67 14.07 -12.21
N LEU A 44 -2.82 14.11 -11.52
CA LEU A 44 -2.91 13.52 -10.17
C LEU A 44 -2.77 12.00 -10.19
N GLU A 45 -3.39 11.36 -11.18
CA GLU A 45 -3.23 9.92 -11.42
C GLU A 45 -1.76 9.59 -11.72
N SER A 46 -1.14 10.35 -12.63
CA SER A 46 0.28 10.16 -12.99
C SER A 46 1.20 10.31 -11.77
N VAL A 47 0.93 11.29 -10.90
CA VAL A 47 1.66 11.50 -9.64
C VAL A 47 1.47 10.31 -8.69
N ALA A 48 0.25 9.82 -8.51
CA ALA A 48 -0.03 8.67 -7.66
C ALA A 48 0.65 7.39 -8.18
N ILE A 49 0.60 7.12 -9.49
CA ILE A 49 1.30 6.00 -10.14
C ILE A 49 2.81 6.12 -9.94
N HIS A 50 3.38 7.33 -10.11
CA HIS A 50 4.80 7.54 -9.93
C HIS A 50 5.25 7.35 -8.48
N LEU A 51 4.49 7.86 -7.52
CA LEU A 51 4.71 7.62 -6.09
C LEU A 51 4.74 6.12 -5.80
N LEU A 52 3.76 5.38 -6.32
CA LEU A 52 3.67 3.94 -6.10
C LEU A 52 4.88 3.20 -6.70
N ASN A 53 5.29 3.56 -7.91
CA ASN A 53 6.48 2.98 -8.55
C ASN A 53 7.75 3.24 -7.72
N LEU A 54 7.93 4.48 -7.24
CA LEU A 54 9.06 4.81 -6.36
C LEU A 54 8.98 4.09 -5.02
N ALA A 55 7.79 3.95 -4.44
CA ALA A 55 7.59 3.18 -3.22
C ALA A 55 7.95 1.70 -3.43
N ILE A 56 7.60 1.12 -4.58
CA ILE A 56 8.01 -0.24 -4.96
C ILE A 56 9.53 -0.31 -5.06
N GLU A 57 10.21 0.65 -5.68
CA GLU A 57 11.67 0.66 -5.81
C GLU A 57 12.39 0.92 -4.49
N THR A 58 11.81 1.78 -3.62
CA THR A 58 12.40 2.27 -2.37
C THR A 58 11.44 2.15 -1.18
N PRO A 59 11.08 0.93 -0.73
CA PRO A 59 9.99 0.73 0.24
C PRO A 59 10.23 1.38 1.60
N ALA A 60 11.49 1.55 2.03
CA ALA A 60 11.81 2.26 3.26
C ALA A 60 11.40 3.75 3.22
N ALA A 61 11.28 4.35 2.03
CA ALA A 61 10.96 5.76 1.85
C ALA A 61 9.46 6.06 1.64
N ILE A 62 8.56 5.08 1.83
CA ILE A 62 7.12 5.27 1.63
C ILE A 62 6.58 6.45 2.44
N ASP A 63 6.94 6.58 3.73
CA ASP A 63 6.47 7.69 4.57
C ASP A 63 6.94 9.05 4.03
N THR A 64 8.19 9.15 3.55
CA THR A 64 8.74 10.34 2.92
C THR A 64 7.98 10.70 1.63
N LEU A 65 7.72 9.70 0.78
CA LEU A 65 6.98 9.88 -0.48
C LEU A 65 5.54 10.31 -0.23
N LEU A 66 4.86 9.71 0.74
CA LEU A 66 3.52 10.10 1.17
C LEU A 66 3.51 11.49 1.81
N GLY A 67 4.58 11.90 2.48
CA GLY A 67 4.77 13.26 2.99
C GLY A 67 4.77 14.30 1.86
N VAL A 68 5.51 14.05 0.77
CA VAL A 68 5.49 14.89 -0.43
C VAL A 68 4.07 14.98 -1.01
N TYR A 69 3.39 13.84 -1.14
CA TYR A 69 2.04 13.78 -1.70
C TYR A 69 1.01 14.51 -0.84
N THR A 70 1.08 14.36 0.48
CA THR A 70 0.17 15.00 1.42
C THR A 70 0.38 16.51 1.42
N SER A 71 1.64 16.97 1.42
CA SER A 71 1.95 18.39 1.31
C SER A 71 1.50 18.99 -0.03
N MET A 72 1.62 18.25 -1.13
CA MET A 72 1.04 18.64 -2.42
C MET A 72 -0.47 18.78 -2.31
N ALA A 73 -1.17 17.76 -1.78
CA ALA A 73 -2.62 17.78 -1.63
C ALA A 73 -3.10 18.98 -0.79
N GLU A 74 -2.38 19.34 0.26
CA GLU A 74 -2.66 20.50 1.11
C GLU A 74 -2.41 21.85 0.44
N SER A 75 -1.53 21.87 -0.57
CA SER A 75 -1.16 23.08 -1.30
C SER A 75 -1.97 23.29 -2.58
N LEU A 76 -2.87 22.36 -2.93
CA LEU A 76 -3.78 22.51 -4.06
C LEU A 76 -4.87 23.54 -3.71
N PRO A 77 -5.21 24.45 -4.64
CA PRO A 77 -6.26 25.42 -4.41
C PRO A 77 -7.64 24.75 -4.42
N ASP A 78 -8.60 25.32 -3.70
CA ASP A 78 -9.96 24.75 -3.54
C ASP A 78 -10.75 24.64 -4.85
N ASP A 79 -10.34 25.39 -5.88
CA ASP A 79 -10.93 25.36 -7.22
C ASP A 79 -10.21 24.40 -8.18
N PHE A 80 -9.16 23.71 -7.74
CA PHE A 80 -8.55 22.63 -8.50
C PHE A 80 -9.53 21.45 -8.58
N GLU A 81 -9.93 21.01 -9.78
CA GLU A 81 -10.95 19.97 -9.98
C GLU A 81 -10.40 18.72 -10.66
N GLU A 82 -10.68 17.55 -10.09
CA GLU A 82 -10.47 16.23 -10.68
C GLU A 82 -11.79 15.44 -10.63
N GLY A 83 -12.47 15.32 -11.78
CA GLY A 83 -13.82 14.78 -11.83
C GLY A 83 -14.79 15.61 -10.98
N SER A 84 -15.43 15.00 -9.99
CA SER A 84 -16.34 15.67 -9.05
C SER A 84 -15.68 16.15 -7.76
N TRP A 85 -14.38 15.94 -7.59
CA TRP A 85 -13.64 16.24 -6.37
C TRP A 85 -12.79 17.50 -6.54
N LYS A 86 -12.55 18.21 -5.43
CA LYS A 86 -11.84 19.49 -5.44
C LYS A 86 -10.67 19.54 -4.47
N GLY A 87 -9.66 20.35 -4.81
CA GLY A 87 -8.49 20.66 -3.99
C GLY A 87 -7.85 19.41 -3.38
N LYS A 88 -7.67 19.42 -2.07
CA LYS A 88 -7.11 18.29 -1.30
C LYS A 88 -7.86 16.97 -1.53
N ASN A 89 -9.19 17.01 -1.64
CA ASN A 89 -10.00 15.80 -1.79
C ASN A 89 -9.83 15.15 -3.16
N ALA A 90 -9.57 15.94 -4.20
CA ALA A 90 -9.21 15.42 -5.53
C ALA A 90 -7.95 14.56 -5.47
N ALA A 91 -6.87 15.09 -4.86
CA ALA A 91 -5.63 14.34 -4.68
C ALA A 91 -5.82 13.09 -3.82
N ARG A 92 -6.45 13.21 -2.64
CA ARG A 92 -6.72 12.05 -1.77
C ARG A 92 -7.51 10.95 -2.46
N LYS A 93 -8.49 11.32 -3.29
CA LYS A 93 -9.30 10.37 -4.05
C LYS A 93 -8.49 9.70 -5.15
N ALA A 94 -7.68 10.46 -5.90
CA ALA A 94 -6.81 9.92 -6.94
C ALA A 94 -5.84 8.87 -6.37
N LEU A 95 -5.17 9.17 -5.25
CA LEU A 95 -4.29 8.19 -4.60
C LEU A 95 -5.07 6.97 -4.11
N GLY A 96 -6.22 7.16 -3.46
CA GLY A 96 -7.05 6.06 -2.97
C GLY A 96 -7.49 5.11 -4.09
N ILE A 97 -7.90 5.65 -5.25
CA ILE A 97 -8.25 4.86 -6.44
C ILE A 97 -7.05 4.05 -6.92
N GLN A 98 -5.88 4.68 -7.12
CA GLN A 98 -4.69 4.00 -7.63
C GLN A 98 -4.18 2.90 -6.70
N LEU A 99 -4.18 3.15 -5.39
CA LEU A 99 -3.81 2.13 -4.39
C LEU A 99 -4.82 0.98 -4.36
N SER A 100 -6.10 1.29 -4.50
CA SER A 100 -7.14 0.27 -4.61
C SER A 100 -6.95 -0.57 -5.87
N GLU A 101 -6.80 0.04 -7.04
CA GLU A 101 -6.60 -0.67 -8.31
C GLU A 101 -5.35 -1.54 -8.30
N CYS A 102 -4.21 -1.01 -7.82
CA CYS A 102 -2.98 -1.78 -7.71
C CYS A 102 -3.13 -2.97 -6.74
N THR A 103 -3.69 -2.73 -5.56
CA THR A 103 -3.86 -3.82 -4.59
C THR A 103 -4.95 -4.80 -5.01
N GLN A 104 -5.98 -4.42 -5.77
CA GLN A 104 -7.00 -5.33 -6.28
C GLN A 104 -6.49 -6.19 -7.44
N SER A 105 -5.84 -5.58 -8.43
CA SER A 105 -5.32 -6.27 -9.62
C SER A 105 -4.32 -7.36 -9.26
N LEU A 106 -3.57 -7.16 -8.17
CA LEU A 106 -2.57 -8.10 -7.69
C LEU A 106 -3.02 -8.94 -6.48
N ASN A 107 -4.28 -8.83 -6.03
CA ASN A 107 -4.78 -9.61 -4.88
C ASN A 107 -5.29 -10.99 -5.30
N PRO A 108 -4.63 -12.08 -4.87
CA PRO A 108 -5.05 -13.44 -5.18
C PRO A 108 -6.48 -13.80 -4.71
N VAL A 109 -6.97 -13.19 -3.62
CA VAL A 109 -8.28 -13.46 -3.01
C VAL A 109 -9.43 -12.87 -3.82
N LEU A 110 -9.21 -11.74 -4.51
CA LEU A 110 -10.26 -11.03 -5.27
C LEU A 110 -10.27 -11.38 -6.75
N GLN A 111 -9.19 -11.95 -7.27
CA GLN A 111 -9.10 -12.43 -8.65
C GLN A 111 -10.20 -13.43 -9.07
N PRO A 112 -10.71 -14.36 -8.24
CA PRO A 112 -11.82 -15.22 -8.66
C PRO A 112 -13.18 -14.49 -8.82
N ILE A 113 -13.34 -13.26 -8.33
CA ILE A 113 -14.57 -12.46 -8.52
C ILE A 113 -14.51 -11.65 -9.83
N PHE A 114 -13.30 -11.44 -10.38
CA PHE A 114 -13.04 -10.70 -11.62
C PHE A 114 -12.32 -11.60 -12.63
N VAL A 115 -13.04 -12.58 -13.20
CA VAL A 115 -12.80 -13.26 -14.51
C VAL A 115 -11.35 -13.72 -14.81
N ASP A 116 -11.10 -15.03 -14.76
CA ASP A 116 -10.02 -15.78 -15.44
C ASP A 116 -8.56 -15.28 -15.36
N LEU A 117 -8.25 -14.32 -14.48
CA LEU A 117 -6.88 -13.87 -14.23
C LEU A 117 -6.31 -14.69 -13.07
N LEU A 118 -5.47 -15.63 -13.46
CA LEU A 118 -4.63 -16.46 -12.62
C LEU A 118 -3.98 -15.64 -11.51
N ASP A 119 -3.83 -16.25 -10.33
CA ASP A 119 -2.95 -15.77 -9.25
C ASP A 119 -1.55 -15.53 -9.80
N ASP A 120 -1.30 -14.33 -10.30
CA ASP A 120 -0.02 -13.93 -10.89
C ASP A 120 1.10 -13.87 -9.85
N THR A 121 0.80 -14.10 -8.56
CA THR A 121 1.77 -14.27 -7.48
C THR A 121 2.09 -15.73 -7.18
N CYS A 122 1.24 -16.69 -7.61
CA CYS A 122 1.38 -18.14 -7.42
C CYS A 122 0.72 -18.96 -8.56
N LYS A 123 1.07 -18.65 -9.81
CA LYS A 123 0.51 -19.33 -10.99
C LYS A 123 1.12 -20.71 -11.19
N ASP A 124 0.30 -21.69 -11.53
CA ASP A 124 0.78 -23.03 -11.88
C ASP A 124 1.73 -22.98 -13.09
N ILE A 125 2.91 -23.58 -12.95
CA ILE A 125 3.89 -23.72 -14.03
C ILE A 125 3.73 -25.12 -14.64
N PRO A 126 3.50 -25.26 -15.96
CA PRO A 126 3.38 -26.56 -16.62
C PRO A 126 4.65 -27.41 -16.38
N LYS A 127 4.46 -28.70 -16.05
CA LYS A 127 5.56 -29.62 -15.69
C LYS A 127 6.57 -29.84 -16.82
N ASP A 128 6.16 -29.60 -18.05
CA ASP A 128 6.93 -29.72 -19.29
C ASP A 128 7.60 -28.42 -19.73
N SER A 129 7.44 -27.33 -18.96
CA SER A 129 8.12 -26.06 -19.21
C SER A 129 9.64 -26.23 -19.18
N ASN A 130 10.35 -25.58 -20.09
CA ASN A 130 11.80 -25.62 -20.07
C ASN A 130 12.36 -24.84 -18.85
N PRO A 131 13.58 -25.11 -18.38
CA PRO A 131 14.11 -24.49 -17.16
C PRO A 131 14.19 -22.95 -17.19
N ASN A 132 14.39 -22.34 -18.36
CA ASN A 132 14.45 -20.88 -18.48
C ASN A 132 13.06 -20.26 -18.32
N ASP A 133 12.03 -20.88 -18.91
CA ASP A 133 10.64 -20.43 -18.78
C ASP A 133 10.17 -20.56 -17.33
N VAL A 134 10.53 -21.66 -16.65
CA VAL A 134 10.27 -21.85 -15.21
C VAL A 134 10.93 -20.74 -14.39
N ALA A 135 12.23 -20.47 -14.64
CA ALA A 135 12.95 -19.45 -13.91
C ALA A 135 12.37 -18.04 -14.13
N GLU A 136 11.96 -17.71 -15.35
CA GLU A 136 11.35 -16.41 -15.66
C GLU A 136 9.96 -16.28 -15.04
N ALA A 137 9.14 -17.33 -15.08
CA ALA A 137 7.84 -17.34 -14.42
C ALA A 137 7.97 -17.11 -12.91
N VAL A 138 8.91 -17.79 -12.24
CA VAL A 138 9.17 -17.61 -10.80
C VAL A 138 9.67 -16.19 -10.49
N ARG A 139 10.54 -15.61 -11.32
CA ARG A 139 10.98 -14.21 -11.14
C ARG A 139 9.81 -13.24 -11.27
N GLN A 140 8.91 -13.46 -12.23
CA GLN A 140 7.75 -12.61 -12.42
C GLN A 140 6.77 -12.71 -11.23
N MET A 141 6.51 -13.93 -10.74
CA MET A 141 5.70 -14.14 -9.52
C MET A 141 6.32 -13.44 -8.31
N ALA A 142 7.63 -13.55 -8.12
CA ALA A 142 8.33 -12.86 -7.03
C ALA A 142 8.19 -11.33 -7.13
N ARG A 143 8.28 -10.76 -8.34
CA ARG A 143 8.05 -9.33 -8.59
C ARG A 143 6.61 -8.93 -8.26
N ASN A 144 5.62 -9.69 -8.74
CA ASN A 144 4.20 -9.41 -8.49
C ASN A 144 3.87 -9.48 -7.00
N ARG A 145 4.36 -10.53 -6.31
CA ARG A 145 4.21 -10.69 -4.85
C ARG A 145 4.83 -9.51 -4.09
N ARG A 146 6.04 -9.10 -4.47
CA ARG A 146 6.71 -7.93 -3.87
C ARG A 146 5.91 -6.65 -4.10
N THR A 147 5.42 -6.41 -5.30
CA THR A 147 4.59 -5.24 -5.62
C THR A 147 3.31 -5.23 -4.80
N TYR A 148 2.59 -6.35 -4.70
CA TYR A 148 1.37 -6.48 -3.90
C TYR A 148 1.60 -6.16 -2.42
N ILE A 149 2.65 -6.75 -1.83
CA ILE A 149 3.06 -6.56 -0.44
C ILE A 149 3.37 -5.08 -0.16
N ILE A 150 4.16 -4.45 -1.03
CA ILE A 150 4.54 -3.04 -0.87
C ILE A 150 3.33 -2.12 -1.08
N ALA A 151 2.54 -2.32 -2.12
CA ALA A 151 1.33 -1.53 -2.36
C ALA A 151 0.34 -1.62 -1.20
N THR A 152 0.23 -2.79 -0.56
CA THR A 152 -0.59 -2.98 0.65
C THR A 152 -0.05 -2.15 1.82
N ALA A 153 1.27 -2.14 2.03
CA ALA A 153 1.90 -1.31 3.05
C ALA A 153 1.74 0.19 2.74
N VAL A 154 1.93 0.62 1.49
CA VAL A 154 1.66 2.01 1.06
C VAL A 154 0.23 2.39 1.39
N TYR A 155 -0.72 1.48 1.13
CA TYR A 155 -2.12 1.78 1.37
C TYR A 155 -2.44 1.95 2.85
N GLY A 156 -1.91 1.08 3.72
CA GLY A 156 -2.05 1.28 5.17
C GLY A 156 -1.38 2.57 5.63
N ARG A 157 -0.13 2.84 5.21
CA ARG A 157 0.58 4.07 5.58
C ARG A 157 -0.13 5.34 5.12
N ALA A 158 -0.70 5.34 3.90
CA ALA A 158 -1.45 6.45 3.35
C ALA A 158 -2.67 6.81 4.21
N ARG A 159 -3.28 5.84 4.90
CA ARG A 159 -4.35 6.10 5.87
C ARG A 159 -3.81 6.72 7.15
N THR A 160 -2.72 6.21 7.70
CA THR A 160 -2.10 6.75 8.92
C THR A 160 -1.71 8.23 8.76
N VAL A 161 -1.26 8.63 7.58
CA VAL A 161 -0.85 10.02 7.32
C VAL A 161 -1.94 10.87 6.66
N ASP A 162 -3.19 10.39 6.60
CA ASP A 162 -4.34 11.11 6.02
C ASP A 162 -4.08 11.57 4.56
N ALA A 163 -3.40 10.73 3.77
CA ALA A 163 -3.15 10.92 2.34
C ALA A 163 -4.28 10.36 1.46
N VAL A 164 -5.21 9.58 2.03
CA VAL A 164 -6.41 9.06 1.38
C VAL A 164 -7.66 9.38 2.21
N MET A 165 -8.83 9.35 1.59
CA MET A 165 -10.10 9.67 2.27
C MET A 165 -10.47 8.60 3.33
N GLU A 166 -10.98 9.06 4.48
CA GLU A 166 -11.46 8.17 5.57
C GLU A 166 -12.74 7.41 5.19
N ASP A 167 -13.65 8.05 4.46
CA ASP A 167 -14.93 7.48 4.00
C ASP A 167 -14.78 6.65 2.71
N ASP A 168 -13.55 6.32 2.34
CA ASP A 168 -13.27 5.48 1.18
C ASP A 168 -13.89 4.08 1.42
N PRO A 169 -14.87 3.63 0.61
CA PRO A 169 -15.51 2.32 0.77
C PRO A 169 -14.49 1.16 0.73
N GLN A 170 -13.29 1.43 0.24
CA GLN A 170 -12.17 0.50 0.25
C GLN A 170 -11.59 0.26 1.66
N TYR A 171 -11.94 1.05 2.68
CA TYR A 171 -11.59 0.77 4.07
C TYR A 171 -12.26 -0.52 4.57
N ASP A 172 -13.55 -0.67 4.27
CA ASP A 172 -14.30 -1.90 4.56
C ASP A 172 -13.74 -3.07 3.77
N MET A 173 -13.26 -2.79 2.55
CA MET A 173 -12.58 -3.79 1.73
C MET A 173 -11.22 -4.19 2.29
N ALA A 174 -10.48 -3.28 2.93
CA ALA A 174 -9.24 -3.63 3.59
C ALA A 174 -9.46 -4.51 4.82
N ILE A 175 -10.46 -4.21 5.65
CA ILE A 175 -10.85 -5.07 6.77
C ILE A 175 -11.31 -6.44 6.26
N TYR A 176 -12.17 -6.47 5.23
CA TYR A 176 -12.58 -7.71 4.57
C TYR A 176 -11.37 -8.52 4.07
N ARG A 177 -10.34 -7.87 3.50
CA ARG A 177 -9.11 -8.56 3.07
C ARG A 177 -8.31 -9.13 4.23
N ILE A 178 -8.22 -8.43 5.36
CA ILE A 178 -7.57 -8.96 6.57
C ILE A 178 -8.33 -10.19 7.07
N GLU A 179 -9.67 -10.09 7.17
CA GLU A 179 -10.51 -11.21 7.61
C GLU A 179 -10.36 -12.42 6.69
N ASN A 180 -10.47 -12.21 5.37
CA ASN A 180 -10.26 -13.29 4.41
C ASN A 180 -8.85 -13.86 4.52
N SER A 181 -7.81 -13.04 4.51
CA SER A 181 -6.42 -13.51 4.55
C SER A 181 -6.09 -14.27 5.83
N LEU A 182 -6.75 -13.99 6.96
CA LEU A 182 -6.56 -14.74 8.20
C LEU A 182 -7.41 -16.02 8.25
N GLY A 183 -8.31 -16.24 7.29
CA GLY A 183 -9.22 -17.38 7.23
C GLY A 183 -10.47 -17.22 8.10
N LEU A 184 -10.86 -15.99 8.42
CA LEU A 184 -12.06 -15.69 9.20
C LEU A 184 -13.35 -15.78 8.36
N ASN A 185 -13.23 -15.73 7.04
CA ASN A 185 -14.33 -15.93 6.09
C ASN A 185 -14.19 -17.31 5.44
N SER A 186 -15.25 -18.12 5.52
CA SER A 186 -15.29 -19.54 5.17
C SER A 186 -15.14 -19.84 3.67
N ASP A 187 -15.16 -18.82 2.82
CA ASP A 187 -15.28 -18.98 1.36
C ASP A 187 -13.92 -18.99 0.63
N SER A 188 -12.81 -18.75 1.34
CA SER A 188 -11.46 -18.73 0.74
C SER A 188 -10.75 -20.08 0.90
N VAL A 189 -10.70 -20.88 -0.17
CA VAL A 189 -10.11 -22.24 -0.20
C VAL A 189 -8.59 -22.22 -0.43
N TYR A 190 -7.96 -21.07 -0.66
CA TYR A 190 -6.51 -20.96 -0.85
C TYR A 190 -5.94 -19.75 -0.10
N GLN A 191 -5.27 -19.99 1.03
CA GLN A 191 -4.52 -18.97 1.75
C GLN A 191 -3.05 -19.03 1.35
N VAL A 192 -2.69 -18.30 0.31
CA VAL A 192 -1.30 -18.16 -0.12
C VAL A 192 -0.56 -17.30 0.90
N GLU A 193 0.69 -17.65 1.21
CA GLU A 193 1.56 -16.93 2.15
C GLU A 193 1.59 -15.40 1.91
N ALA A 194 1.50 -14.97 0.65
CA ALA A 194 1.43 -13.56 0.27
C ALA A 194 0.24 -12.81 0.92
N ASN A 195 -0.92 -13.46 1.06
CA ASN A 195 -2.11 -12.87 1.68
C ASN A 195 -1.92 -12.69 3.18
N HIS A 196 -1.34 -13.69 3.84
CA HIS A 196 -0.95 -13.59 5.24
C HIS A 196 0.02 -12.42 5.49
N VAL A 197 1.04 -12.29 4.64
CA VAL A 197 2.00 -11.20 4.73
C VAL A 197 1.32 -9.85 4.51
N ALA A 198 0.51 -9.72 3.46
CA ALA A 198 -0.20 -8.48 3.14
C ALA A 198 -1.15 -8.06 4.27
N ALA A 199 -1.92 -8.98 4.84
CA ALA A 199 -2.82 -8.67 5.96
C ALA A 199 -2.06 -8.18 7.19
N ALA A 200 -0.97 -8.86 7.55
CA ALA A 200 -0.17 -8.44 8.70
C ALA A 200 0.53 -7.11 8.44
N LEU A 201 1.07 -6.87 7.24
CA LEU A 201 1.65 -5.57 6.88
C LEU A 201 0.61 -4.45 6.86
N TYR A 202 -0.62 -4.73 6.44
CA TYR A 202 -1.69 -3.75 6.51
C TYR A 202 -1.95 -3.33 7.97
N ILE A 203 -2.06 -4.30 8.88
CA ILE A 203 -2.22 -4.05 10.31
C ILE A 203 -1.02 -3.25 10.86
N LEU A 204 0.21 -3.66 10.52
CA LEU A 204 1.41 -2.97 10.96
C LEU A 204 1.46 -1.53 10.44
N SER A 205 1.07 -1.30 9.19
CA SER A 205 1.16 0.03 8.57
C SER A 205 0.08 1.00 9.06
N CYS A 206 -1.13 0.53 9.39
CA CYS A 206 -2.27 1.39 9.76
C CYS A 206 -2.96 1.08 11.08
N GLY A 207 -2.29 0.41 12.02
CA GLY A 207 -2.91 -0.03 13.27
C GLY A 207 -3.59 1.09 14.08
N ASP A 208 -3.13 2.33 13.94
CA ASP A 208 -3.62 3.51 14.66
C ASP A 208 -4.91 4.02 14.05
N SER A 209 -4.99 4.02 12.71
CA SER A 209 -6.24 4.21 11.99
C SER A 209 -7.24 3.10 12.35
N LEU A 210 -6.81 1.84 12.41
CA LEU A 210 -7.67 0.73 12.85
C LEU A 210 -8.18 0.91 14.31
N ALA A 211 -7.33 1.42 15.21
CA ALA A 211 -7.69 1.71 16.60
C ALA A 211 -8.61 2.93 16.74
N GLY A 212 -8.42 4.00 15.95
CA GLY A 212 -9.32 5.14 15.93
C GLY A 212 -10.74 4.75 15.46
N HIS A 213 -10.82 3.92 14.42
CA HIS A 213 -12.09 3.38 13.96
C HIS A 213 -12.71 2.38 14.95
N TRP A 214 -11.92 1.64 15.74
CA TRP A 214 -12.42 0.81 16.84
C TRP A 214 -13.26 1.64 17.79
N GLU A 215 -12.74 2.78 18.25
CA GLU A 215 -13.40 3.60 19.28
C GLU A 215 -14.68 4.25 18.74
N ALA A 216 -14.70 4.62 17.46
CA ALA A 216 -15.82 5.33 16.85
C ALA A 216 -16.96 4.43 16.32
N SER A 217 -16.67 3.23 15.80
CA SER A 217 -17.56 2.56 14.82
C SER A 217 -18.26 1.26 15.28
N LYS A 218 -18.21 0.88 16.56
CA LYS A 218 -18.72 -0.42 17.06
C LYS A 218 -18.05 -1.66 16.43
N ARG A 219 -16.91 -1.52 15.75
CA ARG A 219 -16.15 -2.63 15.11
C ARG A 219 -15.25 -3.42 16.06
N LYS A 220 -15.40 -3.20 17.36
CA LYS A 220 -14.69 -3.94 18.42
C LYS A 220 -14.75 -5.46 18.21
N ALA A 221 -15.92 -5.99 17.86
CA ALA A 221 -16.08 -7.43 17.61
C ALA A 221 -15.25 -7.94 16.42
N THR A 222 -15.10 -7.17 15.35
CA THR A 222 -14.27 -7.52 14.19
C THR A 222 -12.79 -7.53 14.55
N ILE A 223 -12.32 -6.51 15.27
CA ILE A 223 -10.92 -6.48 15.71
C ILE A 223 -10.63 -7.59 16.72
N GLU A 224 -11.54 -7.88 17.65
CA GLU A 224 -11.40 -9.02 18.57
C GLU A 224 -11.30 -10.36 17.83
N LYS A 225 -12.07 -10.54 16.73
CA LYS A 225 -11.92 -11.70 15.84
C LYS A 225 -10.55 -11.74 15.16
N ILE A 226 -10.08 -10.62 14.63
CA ILE A 226 -8.75 -10.51 14.00
C ILE A 226 -7.64 -10.85 15.02
N ILE A 227 -7.73 -10.31 16.24
CA ILE A 227 -6.82 -10.63 17.35
C ILE A 227 -6.85 -12.13 17.69
N GLY A 228 -8.04 -12.73 17.75
CA GLY A 228 -8.21 -14.16 17.96
C GLY A 228 -7.53 -14.99 16.87
N ALA A 229 -7.77 -14.65 15.60
CA ALA A 229 -7.16 -15.32 14.45
C ALA A 229 -5.64 -15.17 14.44
N LEU A 230 -5.10 -13.98 14.75
CA LEU A 230 -3.65 -13.78 14.85
C LEU A 230 -3.04 -14.69 15.93
N ARG A 231 -3.67 -14.79 17.11
CA ARG A 231 -3.21 -15.69 18.18
C ARG A 231 -3.21 -17.15 17.76
N GLU A 232 -4.28 -17.61 17.14
CA GLU A 232 -4.38 -18.97 16.63
C GLU A 232 -3.29 -19.24 15.59
N ARG A 233 -3.13 -18.34 14.61
CA ARG A 233 -2.09 -18.44 13.59
C ARG A 233 -0.70 -18.48 14.17
N ILE A 234 -0.36 -17.65 15.17
CA ILE A 234 0.96 -17.70 15.83
C ILE A 234 1.25 -19.09 16.41
N VAL A 235 0.24 -19.74 16.99
CA VAL A 235 0.37 -21.08 17.56
C VAL A 235 0.54 -22.14 16.46
N THR A 236 -0.30 -22.10 15.43
CA THR A 236 -0.39 -23.18 14.41
C THR A 236 0.53 -23.01 13.21
N GLU A 237 1.00 -21.80 12.92
CA GLU A 237 1.86 -21.52 11.77
C GLU A 237 3.15 -22.35 11.85
N GLU A 238 3.72 -22.72 10.71
CA GLU A 238 5.00 -23.44 10.66
C GLU A 238 6.13 -22.50 10.25
N SER A 239 5.82 -21.48 9.43
CA SER A 239 6.77 -20.45 9.04
C SER A 239 7.12 -19.54 10.21
N PHE A 240 8.38 -19.63 10.68
CA PHE A 240 8.90 -18.71 11.70
C PHE A 240 8.76 -17.24 11.30
N LYS A 241 8.97 -16.92 10.00
CA LYS A 241 8.82 -15.56 9.46
C LYS A 241 7.38 -15.05 9.64
N LEU A 242 6.38 -15.86 9.30
CA LEU A 242 4.97 -15.51 9.48
C LEU A 242 4.59 -15.40 10.96
N LYS A 243 5.12 -16.26 11.84
CA LYS A 243 4.88 -16.13 13.29
C LYS A 243 5.35 -14.80 13.85
N VAL A 244 6.56 -14.39 13.50
CA VAL A 244 7.11 -13.10 13.95
C VAL A 244 6.23 -11.96 13.44
N LEU A 245 5.85 -12.01 12.17
CA LEU A 245 5.00 -11.01 11.54
C LEU A 245 3.61 -10.91 12.21
N PHE A 246 2.94 -12.04 12.44
CA PHE A 246 1.66 -12.05 13.15
C PHE A 246 1.78 -11.60 14.60
N SER A 247 2.90 -11.92 15.26
CA SER A 247 3.16 -11.45 16.63
C SER A 247 3.29 -9.94 16.69
N ASN A 248 4.01 -9.33 15.73
CA ASN A 248 4.12 -7.88 15.65
C ASN A 248 2.76 -7.24 15.34
N ALA A 249 2.00 -7.77 14.39
CA ALA A 249 0.65 -7.27 14.08
C ALA A 249 -0.29 -7.34 15.29
N LEU A 250 -0.21 -8.43 16.07
CA LEU A 250 -0.95 -8.60 17.32
C LEU A 250 -0.56 -7.53 18.35
N VAL A 251 0.75 -7.30 18.55
CA VAL A 251 1.25 -6.28 19.48
C VAL A 251 0.80 -4.88 19.04
N THR A 252 0.86 -4.57 17.75
CA THR A 252 0.36 -3.29 17.21
C THR A 252 -1.10 -3.07 17.56
N LEU A 253 -1.98 -4.05 17.34
CA LEU A 253 -3.40 -3.94 17.71
C LEU A 253 -3.63 -3.83 19.23
N GLN A 254 -2.78 -4.45 20.05
CA GLN A 254 -2.92 -4.44 21.51
C GLN A 254 -2.30 -3.21 22.19
N SER A 255 -1.34 -2.55 21.57
CA SER A 255 -0.58 -1.41 22.15
C SER A 255 -1.19 -0.04 21.84
N GLY A 256 -2.50 0.01 21.60
CA GLY A 256 -3.20 1.25 21.21
C GLY A 256 -3.06 1.58 19.72
N GLY A 257 -2.66 0.61 18.90
CA GLY A 257 -2.70 0.71 17.45
C GLY A 257 -1.45 1.26 16.79
N LYS A 258 -0.49 1.87 17.50
CA LYS A 258 0.62 2.60 16.83
C LYS A 258 1.28 1.78 15.70
N GLY A 259 1.04 2.21 14.47
CA GLY A 259 1.59 1.57 13.28
C GLY A 259 3.10 1.76 13.17
N TRP A 260 3.75 0.86 12.43
CA TRP A 260 5.16 0.93 12.09
C TRP A 260 5.39 1.91 10.94
N THR A 261 6.52 2.61 10.98
CA THR A 261 6.99 3.41 9.85
C THR A 261 7.44 2.50 8.71
N SER A 262 7.55 3.07 7.51
CA SER A 262 8.09 2.36 6.36
C SER A 262 9.54 1.94 6.54
N GLU A 263 10.34 2.74 7.25
CA GLU A 263 11.70 2.37 7.63
C GLU A 263 11.70 1.16 8.57
N GLU A 264 10.85 1.15 9.59
CA GLU A 264 10.71 0.02 10.52
C GLU A 264 10.28 -1.26 9.78
N MET A 265 9.39 -1.17 8.79
CA MET A 265 8.95 -2.32 8.00
C MET A 265 10.00 -2.81 7.00
N PHE A 266 10.75 -1.90 6.36
CA PHE A 266 11.53 -2.23 5.15
C PHE A 266 13.04 -1.99 5.24
N SER A 267 13.59 -1.55 6.38
CA SER A 267 15.06 -1.46 6.54
C SER A 267 15.73 -2.85 6.52
N ASP A 268 16.97 -2.95 6.04
CA ASP A 268 17.71 -4.23 5.91
C ASP A 268 17.75 -5.10 7.18
N LYS A 269 17.65 -4.49 8.36
CA LYS A 269 17.63 -5.23 9.64
C LYS A 269 16.26 -5.83 9.97
N SER A 270 15.20 -5.23 9.44
CA SER A 270 13.81 -5.59 9.68
C SER A 270 13.10 -6.14 8.46
N SER A 271 13.70 -6.19 7.27
CA SER A 271 13.07 -6.67 6.03
C SER A 271 13.53 -8.07 5.59
N LEU A 272 14.54 -8.65 6.24
CA LEU A 272 15.06 -10.01 6.00
C LEU A 272 13.99 -11.13 6.13
N TRP A 273 12.83 -10.83 6.73
CA TRP A 273 11.71 -11.77 6.82
C TRP A 273 10.61 -11.56 5.78
N LEU A 274 10.64 -10.45 5.02
CA LEU A 274 9.67 -10.17 3.95
C LEU A 274 10.07 -10.79 2.60
N PHE A 275 11.37 -11.08 2.42
CA PHE A 275 11.95 -11.65 1.21
C PHE A 275 12.86 -12.85 1.53
#